data_AF-A0A973HV00-F1
#
_entry.id   AF-A0A973HV00-F1
#
_cell.length_a   1.000
_cell.length_b   1.000
_cell.length_c   1.000
_cell.angle_alpha   90.00
_cell.angle_beta   90.00
_cell.angle_gamma   90.00
#
_symmetry.space_group_name_H-M   'P 1'
#
loop_
_entity.id
_entity.type
_entity.pdbx_description
1 polymer ?
#
loop_
_entity_poly.entity_id
_entity_poly.type
_entity_poly.pdbx_seq_one_letter_code
_entity_poly.pdbx_strand_id
1 'polypeptide(L)' 'SFRDIINQVRAEMAMDLIRRDDLSTDEIAARVGFEELSSFYRFFKNITGKGVKEIRESLSE' A
#
# COMPACT_ATOMS: atom_id res chain seq x y z
N SER A 1 -2.35 19.48 1.74
CA SER A 1 -2.30 19.91 0.33
C SER A 1 -3.12 18.95 -0.53
N PHE A 2 -3.47 19.30 -1.77
CA PHE A 2 -4.14 18.38 -2.69
C PHE A 2 -3.38 17.04 -2.84
N ARG A 3 -2.04 17.10 -2.89
CA ARG A 3 -1.18 15.92 -2.94
C ARG A 3 -1.32 15.02 -1.70
N ASP A 4 -1.47 15.61 -0.52
CA ASP A 4 -1.61 14.84 0.73
C ASP A 4 -2.94 14.09 0.76
N ILE A 5 -4.01 14.68 0.21
CA ILE A 5 -5.32 14.01 0.08
C ILE A 5 -5.21 12.81 -0.87
N ILE A 6 -4.56 12.97 -2.02
CA ILE A 6 -4.34 11.86 -2.96
C ILE A 6 -3.51 10.75 -2.31
N ASN A 7 -2.46 11.12 -1.58
CA ASN A 7 -1.62 10.18 -0.86
C ASN A 7 -2.40 9.42 0.22
N GLN A 8 -3.26 10.10 0.97
CA GLN A 8 -4.11 9.47 1.97
C GLN A 8 -5.06 8.44 1.33
N VAL A 9 -5.76 8.83 0.26
CA VAL A 9 -6.67 7.92 -0.47
C VAL A 9 -5.93 6.71 -1.03
N ARG A 10 -4.75 6.92 -1.63
CA ARG A 10 -3.92 5.81 -2.13
C ARG A 10 -3.50 4.85 -1.02
N ALA A 11 -3.15 5.36 0.15
CA ALA A 11 -2.75 4.54 1.29
C ALA A 11 -3.93 3.74 1.85
N GLU A 12 -5.11 4.34 1.97
CA GLU A 12 -6.35 3.66 2.39
C GLU A 12 -6.73 2.54 1.42
N MET A 13 -6.73 2.82 0.11
CA MET A 13 -6.97 1.80 -0.92
C MET A 13 -5.94 0.68 -0.86
N ALA A 14 -4.65 0.99 -0.69
CA ALA A 14 -3.61 -0.02 -0.58
C ALA A 14 -3.81 -0.91 0.66
N MET A 15 -4.17 -0.33 1.81
CA MET A 15 -4.49 -1.08 3.03
C MET A 15 -5.65 -2.05 2.83
N ASP A 16 -6.73 -1.60 2.17
CA ASP A 16 -7.89 -2.45 1.91
C ASP A 16 -7.59 -3.57 0.92
N LEU A 17 -6.72 -3.34 -0.05
CA LEU A 17 -6.27 -4.38 -0.98
C LEU A 17 -5.30 -5.36 -0.30
N ILE A 18 -4.42 -4.90 0.59
CA ILE A 18 -3.48 -5.76 1.34
C ILE A 18 -4.21 -6.74 2.25
N ARG A 19 -5.37 -6.34 2.80
CA ARG A 19 -6.24 -7.21 3.61
C ARG A 19 -6.91 -8.32 2.80
N ARG A 20 -6.92 -8.22 1.47
CA ARG A 20 -7.42 -9.27 0.59
C ARG A 20 -6.21 -10.10 0.17
N ASP A 21 -6.12 -11.34 0.64
CA ASP A 21 -4.95 -12.21 0.46
C ASP A 21 -4.82 -12.80 -0.96
N ASP A 22 -5.58 -12.28 -1.92
CA ASP A 22 -5.65 -12.75 -3.30
C ASP A 22 -4.80 -11.92 -4.28
N LEU A 23 -4.18 -10.82 -3.83
CA LEU A 23 -3.43 -9.90 -4.69
C LEU A 23 -1.94 -9.87 -4.37
N SER A 24 -1.11 -9.91 -5.41
CA SER A 24 0.33 -9.65 -5.29
C SER A 24 0.59 -8.17 -4.96
N THR A 25 1.74 -7.87 -4.36
CA THR A 25 2.10 -6.48 -4.02
C THR A 25 2.23 -5.60 -5.27
N ASP A 26 2.70 -6.18 -6.38
CA ASP A 26 2.79 -5.54 -7.69
C ASP A 26 1.41 -5.11 -8.23
N GLU A 27 0.41 -5.98 -8.14
CA GLU A 27 -0.96 -5.65 -8.53
C GLU A 27 -1.56 -4.54 -7.66
N ILE A 28 -1.26 -4.54 -6.36
CA ILE A 28 -1.71 -3.49 -5.44
C ILE A 28 -1.07 -2.14 -5.82
N ALA A 29 0.24 -2.12 -6.07
CA ALA A 29 0.97 -0.93 -6.49
C ALA A 29 0.39 -0.34 -7.78
N ALA A 30 0.14 -1.19 -8.78
CA ALA A 30 -0.47 -0.76 -10.04
C ALA A 30 -1.88 -0.17 -9.83
N ARG A 31 -2.73 -0.83 -9.01
CA ARG A 31 -4.10 -0.39 -8.72
C ARG A 31 -4.18 0.95 -7.99
N VAL A 32 -3.18 1.27 -7.16
CA VAL A 32 -3.10 2.56 -6.46
C VAL A 32 -2.27 3.62 -7.21
N GLY A 33 -1.89 3.33 -8.45
CA GLY A 33 -1.29 4.30 -9.37
C GLY A 33 0.23 4.47 -9.22
N PHE A 34 0.95 3.40 -8.87
CA PHE A 34 2.40 3.33 -8.91
C PHE A 34 2.87 2.43 -10.06
N GLU A 35 3.78 2.96 -10.87
CA GLU A 35 4.42 2.20 -11.97
C GLU A 35 5.57 1.32 -11.44
N GLU A 36 6.25 1.80 -10.39
CA GLU A 36 7.43 1.16 -9.83
C GLU A 36 7.17 0.68 -8.40
N LEU A 37 7.43 -0.60 -8.16
CA LEU A 37 7.20 -1.24 -6.86
C LEU A 37 8.05 -0.61 -5.74
N SER A 38 9.27 -0.20 -6.06
CA SER A 38 10.18 0.47 -5.12
C SER A 38 9.62 1.82 -4.62
N SER A 39 8.95 2.57 -5.51
CA SER A 39 8.27 3.82 -5.18
C SER A 39 7.07 3.57 -4.28
N PHE A 40 6.28 2.53 -4.58
CA PHE A 40 5.16 2.12 -3.76
C PHE A 40 5.60 1.72 -2.34
N TYR A 41 6.63 0.87 -2.20
CA TYR A 41 7.10 0.46 -0.87
C TYR A 41 7.55 1.63 -0.01
N ARG A 42 8.30 2.57 -0.58
CA ARG A 42 8.76 3.77 0.14
C ARG A 42 7.57 4.63 0.56
N PHE A 43 6.67 4.93 -0.37
CA PHE A 43 5.45 5.69 -0.09
C PHE A 43 4.63 5.03 1.03
N PHE A 44 4.35 3.74 0.89
CA PHE A 44 3.46 3.01 1.76
C PHE A 44 4.02 2.90 3.18
N LYS A 45 5.32 2.60 3.30
CA LYS A 45 6.01 2.60 4.60
C LYS A 45 6.05 4.00 5.22
N ASN A 46 6.26 5.04 4.43
CA ASN A 46 6.30 6.42 4.92
C ASN A 46 4.95 6.87 5.51
N ILE A 47 3.83 6.44 4.92
CA ILE A 47 2.49 6.81 5.41
C ILE A 47 2.01 5.91 6.55
N THR A 48 2.19 4.60 6.43
CA THR A 48 1.62 3.64 7.39
C THR A 48 2.56 3.32 8.56
N GLY A 49 3.85 3.69 8.43
CA GLY A 49 4.91 3.32 9.37
C GLY A 49 5.40 1.87 9.24
N LYS A 50 4.71 1.02 8.47
CA LYS A 50 5.02 -0.41 8.31
C LYS A 50 5.12 -0.79 6.83
N GLY A 51 5.94 -1.79 6.52
CA GLY A 51 5.99 -2.41 5.21
C GLY A 51 4.76 -3.28 4.94
N VAL A 52 4.45 -3.50 3.67
CA VAL A 52 3.35 -4.38 3.23
C VAL A 52 3.44 -5.77 3.85
N LYS A 53 4.65 -6.34 3.90
CA LYS A 53 4.91 -7.65 4.47
C LYS A 53 4.55 -7.71 5.96
N GLU A 54 4.97 -6.72 6.74
CA GLU A 54 4.68 -6.63 8.19
C GLU A 54 3.17 -6.54 8.45
N ILE A 55 2.43 -5.84 7.58
CA ILE A 55 0.97 -5.76 7.70
C ILE A 55 0.31 -7.10 7.39
N ARG A 56 0.73 -7.78 6.31
CA ARG A 56 0.20 -9.11 5.97
C ARG A 56 0.46 -10.13 7.09
N GLU A 57 1.66 -10.16 7.64
CA GLU A 57 2.01 -11.03 8.76
C GLU A 57 1.09 -10.77 9.97
N SER A 58 0.81 -9.50 10.29
CA SER A 58 -0.11 -9.14 11.38
C SER A 58 -1.59 -9.47 11.14
N LEU A 59 -1.97 -9.84 9.91
CA LEU A 59 -3.33 -10.26 9.55
C LEU A 59 -3.48 -11.79 9.55
N SER A 60 -2.36 -12.52 9.54
CA SER A 60 -2.33 -13.99 9.58
C SER A 60 -2.27 -14.57 11.00
N GLU A 61 -2.23 -13.72 12.02
CA GLU A 61 -2.36 -14.05 13.45
C GLU A 61 -3.81 -13.88 13.93
#